data_AF-A0AA51MTE1-F1
#
_entry.id   AF-A0AA51MTE1-F1
#
_cell.length_a   1.000
_cell.length_b   1.000
_cell.length_c   1.000
_cell.angle_alpha   90.00
_cell.angle_beta   90.00
_cell.angle_gamma   90.00
#
_symmetry.space_group_name_H-M   'P 1'
#
loop_
_entity.id
_entity.type
_entity.pdbx_description
1 polymer ?
#
loop_
_entity_poly.entity_id
_entity_poly.type
_entity_poly.pdbx_seq_one_letter_code
_entity_poly.pdbx_strand_id
1 'polypeptide(L)' 'MALKNTLNLNNLTYQELNSLKEIAGEHLTMSSKFGDYANQVQDPQLKQMLQQASTDAKTTATNLINSL' A
#
# COMPACT_ATOMS: atom_id res chain seq x y z
N MET A 1 -2.82 -3.58 -5.22
CA MET A 1 -2.91 -3.69 -6.69
C MET A 1 -1.60 -3.24 -7.31
N ALA A 2 -1.17 -3.86 -8.40
CA ALA A 2 0.00 -3.41 -9.14
C ALA A 2 -0.23 -2.01 -9.74
N LEU A 3 0.83 -1.20 -9.84
CA LEU A 3 0.73 0.10 -10.53
C LEU A 3 0.38 -0.16 -12.00
N LYS A 4 -0.69 0.47 -12.49
CA LYS A 4 -1.17 0.29 -13.88
C LYS A 4 -0.21 0.87 -14.92
N ASN A 5 0.62 1.83 -14.53
CA ASN A 5 1.65 2.45 -15.36
C ASN A 5 2.96 2.48 -14.57
N THR A 6 4.08 2.21 -15.25
CA THR A 6 5.41 2.49 -14.70
C THR A 6 5.54 4.00 -14.53
N LEU A 7 5.59 4.48 -13.29
CA LEU A 7 5.80 5.90 -13.01
C LEU A 7 7.26 6.24 -13.32
N ASN A 8 7.50 7.23 -14.19
CA ASN A 8 8.83 7.77 -14.37
C ASN A 8 9.12 8.74 -13.22
N LEU A 9 9.74 8.25 -12.16
CA LEU A 9 10.07 9.00 -10.95
C LEU A 9 11.49 9.61 -11.01
N ASN A 10 12.06 9.76 -12.21
CA ASN A 10 13.33 10.45 -12.38
C ASN A 10 13.14 11.96 -12.22
N ASN A 11 14.05 12.61 -11.48
CA ASN A 11 14.08 14.07 -11.23
C ASN A 11 12.94 14.63 -10.36
N LEU A 12 12.58 13.94 -9.28
CA LEU A 12 11.67 14.47 -8.27
C LEU A 12 12.28 15.67 -7.54
N THR A 13 11.47 16.69 -7.27
CA THR A 13 11.79 17.68 -6.24
C THR A 13 11.79 17.02 -4.86
N TYR A 14 12.45 17.66 -3.88
CA TYR A 14 12.41 17.18 -2.49
C TYR A 14 10.99 17.06 -1.93
N GLN A 15 10.10 17.99 -2.30
CA GLN A 15 8.71 17.97 -1.85
C GLN A 15 7.97 16.75 -2.43
N GLU A 16 8.09 16.50 -3.74
CA GLU A 16 7.45 15.36 -4.39
C GLU A 16 7.99 14.02 -3.87
N LEU A 17 9.31 13.93 -3.66
CA LEU A 17 9.93 12.75 -3.05
C LEU A 17 9.37 12.48 -1.65
N ASN A 18 9.19 13.53 -0.83
CA ASN A 18 8.62 13.37 0.51
C ASN A 18 7.15 12.95 0.45
N SER A 19 6.35 13.52 -0.45
CA SER A 19 4.96 13.07 -0.64
C SER A 19 4.88 11.61 -1.07
N LEU A 20 5.75 11.14 -1.96
CA LEU A 20 5.77 9.73 -2.37
C LEU A 20 6.16 8.79 -1.23
N LYS A 21 7.12 9.19 -0.38
CA LYS A 21 7.49 8.45 0.83
C LYS A 21 6.34 8.38 1.83
N GLU A 22 5.61 9.49 2.02
CA GLU A 22 4.43 9.54 2.88
C GLU A 22 3.34 8.59 2.38
N ILE A 23 3.00 8.66 1.09
CA ILE A 23 2.02 7.76 0.46
C ILE A 23 2.43 6.29 0.63
N ALA A 24 3.70 5.94 0.39
CA ALA A 24 4.18 4.58 0.63
C ALA A 24 4.02 4.15 2.10
N GLY A 25 4.36 5.03 3.05
CA GLY A 25 4.23 4.79 4.48
C GLY A 25 2.78 4.62 4.94
N GLU A 26 1.86 5.41 4.40
CA GLU A 26 0.43 5.27 4.65
C GLU A 26 -0.09 3.91 4.18
N HIS A 27 0.29 3.47 2.97
CA HIS A 27 -0.09 2.15 2.46
C HIS A 27 0.49 0.98 3.28
N LEU A 28 1.70 1.11 3.82
CA LEU A 28 2.25 0.13 4.76
C LEU A 28 1.43 0.08 6.05
N THR A 29 1.06 1.24 6.59
CA THR A 29 0.21 1.35 7.79
C THR A 29 -1.18 0.74 7.55
N MET A 30 -1.78 1.01 6.39
CA MET A 30 -3.04 0.41 5.98
C MET A 30 -2.92 -1.11 5.87
N SER A 31 -1.84 -1.62 5.26
CA SER A 31 -1.60 -3.06 5.16
C SER A 31 -1.59 -3.74 6.52
N SER A 32 -0.81 -3.21 7.47
CA SER A 32 -0.78 -3.75 8.83
C SER A 32 -2.16 -3.73 9.49
N LYS A 33 -2.87 -2.59 9.46
CA LYS A 33 -4.19 -2.47 10.09
C LYS A 33 -5.22 -3.43 9.48
N PHE A 34 -5.27 -3.55 8.15
CA PHE A 34 -6.19 -4.49 7.51
C PHE A 34 -5.85 -5.95 7.83
N GLY A 35 -4.56 -6.29 7.91
CA GLY A 35 -4.11 -7.61 8.37
C GLY A 35 -4.55 -7.90 9.81
N ASP A 36 -4.38 -6.93 10.71
CA ASP A 36 -4.79 -7.06 12.11
C ASP A 36 -6.32 -7.21 12.24
N TYR A 37 -7.09 -6.39 11.51
CA TYR A 37 -8.56 -6.47 11.52
C TYR A 37 -9.07 -7.77 10.93
N ALA A 38 -8.45 -8.28 9.85
CA ALA A 38 -8.81 -9.58 9.29
C ALA A 38 -8.66 -10.74 10.29
N ASN A 39 -7.72 -10.62 11.24
CA ASN A 39 -7.52 -11.63 12.29
C ASN A 39 -8.56 -11.53 13.43
N GLN A 40 -9.24 -10.39 13.56
CA GLN A 40 -10.23 -10.13 14.62
C GLN A 40 -11.67 -10.38 14.16
N VAL A 41 -11.93 -10.35 12.85
CA VAL A 41 -13.26 -10.54 12.28
C VAL A 41 -13.60 -12.03 12.13
N GLN A 42 -14.82 -12.39 12.53
CA GLN A 42 -15.37 -13.75 12.39
C GLN A 42 -16.07 -13.98 11.05
N ASP A 43 -16.66 -12.93 10.47
CA ASP A 43 -17.35 -13.01 9.18
C ASP A 43 -16.37 -13.40 8.06
N PRO A 44 -16.58 -14.53 7.37
CA PRO A 44 -15.63 -15.04 6.38
C PRO A 44 -15.43 -14.11 5.18
N GLN A 45 -16.50 -13.45 4.72
CA GLN A 45 -16.45 -12.59 3.55
C GLN A 45 -15.67 -11.31 3.86
N LEU A 46 -15.97 -10.67 4.99
CA LEU A 46 -15.26 -9.48 5.45
C LEU A 46 -13.80 -9.79 5.76
N LYS A 47 -13.51 -10.96 6.35
CA LYS A 47 -12.13 -11.42 6.55
C LYS A 47 -11.36 -11.52 5.25
N GLN A 48 -11.93 -12.15 4.22
CA GLN A 48 -11.30 -12.24 2.91
C GLN A 48 -11.09 -10.87 2.26
N MET A 49 -12.07 -9.97 2.36
CA MET A 49 -11.97 -8.60 1.85
C MET A 49 -10.83 -7.83 2.53
N LEU A 50 -10.70 -7.91 3.86
CA LEU A 50 -9.63 -7.26 4.61
C LEU A 50 -8.25 -7.85 4.28
N GLN A 51 -8.13 -9.16 4.11
CA GLN A 51 -6.89 -9.81 3.69
C GLN A 51 -6.46 -9.35 2.28
N GLN A 52 -7.42 -9.23 1.36
CA GLN A 52 -7.17 -8.71 0.03
C GLN A 52 -6.72 -7.25 0.09
N ALA A 53 -7.42 -6.40 0.84
CA ALA A 53 -7.05 -4.99 1.04
C ALA A 53 -5.64 -4.84 1.65
N SER A 54 -5.31 -5.68 2.63
CA SER A 54 -3.97 -5.74 3.23
C SER A 54 -2.89 -6.04 2.19
N THR A 55 -3.13 -7.05 1.35
CA THR A 55 -2.21 -7.48 0.29
C THR A 55 -2.08 -6.41 -0.79
N ASP A 56 -3.19 -5.77 -1.15
CA ASP A 56 -3.22 -4.73 -2.15
C ASP A 56 -2.45 -3.49 -1.73
N ALA A 57 -2.64 -3.04 -0.49
CA ALA A 57 -1.93 -1.90 0.08
C ALA A 57 -0.41 -2.17 0.15
N LYS A 58 -0.01 -3.37 0.61
CA LYS A 58 1.41 -3.77 0.62
C LYS A 58 2.03 -3.75 -0.77
N THR A 59 1.31 -4.29 -1.75
CA THR A 59 1.77 -4.32 -3.15
C THR A 59 1.95 -2.91 -3.71
N THR A 60 1.02 -2.00 -3.42
CA THR A 60 1.12 -0.60 -3.85
C THR A 60 2.33 0.09 -3.21
N ALA A 61 2.53 -0.07 -1.89
CA ALA A 61 3.69 0.48 -1.20
C ALA A 61 5.01 -0.06 -1.78
N THR A 62 5.14 -1.38 -1.92
CA THR A 62 6.34 -2.02 -2.47
C THR A 62 6.64 -1.53 -3.88
N ASN A 63 5.62 -1.44 -4.75
CA ASN A 63 5.83 -0.95 -6.10
C ASN A 63 6.28 0.51 -6.13
N LEU A 64 5.69 1.35 -5.27
CA LEU A 64 6.08 2.76 -5.17
C LEU A 64 7.53 2.88 -4.68
N ILE A 65 7.89 2.15 -3.63
CA ILE A 65 9.27 2.11 -3.09
C ILE A 65 10.26 1.63 -4.14
N ASN A 66 9.94 0.57 -4.89
CA ASN A 66 10.81 0.04 -5.92
C ASN A 66 10.91 0.94 -7.17
N SER A 67 10.00 1.91 -7.31
CA SER A 67 10.01 2.88 -8.40
C SER A 67 10.78 4.16 -8.05
N LEU A 68 11.09 4.39 -6.77
CA LEU A 68 11.96 5.48 -6.29
C LEU A 68 13.42 5.16 -6.53
#